data_AF-B7KLD7-F1
#
_entry.id   AF-B7KLD7-F1
#
_cell.length_a   1.000
_cell.length_b   1.000
_cell.length_c   1.000
_cell.angle_alpha   90.00
_cell.angle_beta   90.00
_cell.angle_gamma   90.00
#
_symmetry.space_group_name_H-M   'P 1'
#
loop_
_entity.id
_entity.type
_entity.pdbx_description
1 polymer ?
#
loop_
_entity_poly.entity_id
_entity_poly.type
_entity_poly.pdbx_seq_one_letter_code
_entity_poly.pdbx_strand_id
1 'polypeptide(L)'
;MKRQLTKMLGISGVIVKSQKQLENTLILEIENNSKTALCPKCQKNSYRLHQNHYFLIKDIPWGEIEVLLRVNRRQFKCDNCSKPEA
;
A
#
# COMPACT_ATOMS: atom_id res chain seq x y z
N MET A 1 -17.64 -7.89 5.16
CA MET A 1 -16.41 -8.54 4.65
C MET A 1 -15.19 -7.62 4.56
N LYS A 2 -15.12 -6.55 3.73
CA LYS A 2 -13.87 -5.75 3.55
C LYS A 2 -13.16 -5.33 4.85
N ARG A 3 -13.92 -4.85 5.84
CA ARG A 3 -13.40 -4.44 7.15
C ARG A 3 -12.77 -5.58 7.96
N GLN A 4 -13.21 -6.83 7.77
CA GLN A 4 -12.66 -8.01 8.46
C GLN A 4 -11.31 -8.41 7.86
N LEU A 5 -11.16 -8.37 6.53
CA LEU A 5 -9.88 -8.63 5.87
C LEU A 5 -8.83 -7.58 6.22
N THR A 6 -9.21 -6.30 6.28
CA THR A 6 -8.32 -5.24 6.79
C THR A 6 -7.84 -5.54 8.21
N LYS A 7 -8.74 -5.97 9.10
CA LYS A 7 -8.38 -6.36 10.47
C LYS A 7 -7.47 -7.59 10.51
N MET A 8 -7.73 -8.58 9.66
CA MET A 8 -6.95 -9.81 9.59
C MET A 8 -5.51 -9.55 9.12
N LEU A 9 -5.32 -8.69 8.12
CA LEU A 9 -3.98 -8.30 7.67
C LEU A 9 -3.16 -7.65 8.80
N GLY A 10 -3.82 -6.97 9.74
CA GLY A 10 -3.17 -6.37 10.91
C GLY A 10 -2.19 -5.24 10.58
N ILE A 11 -2.18 -4.74 9.34
CA ILE A 11 -1.25 -3.69 8.89
C ILE A 11 -1.85 -2.32 9.22
N SER A 12 -1.19 -1.59 10.14
CA SER A 12 -1.62 -0.25 10.53
C SER A 12 -1.60 0.72 9.34
N GLY A 13 -2.66 1.53 9.23
CA GLY A 13 -2.79 2.53 8.17
C GLY A 13 -3.06 1.98 6.77
N VAL A 14 -3.25 0.67 6.62
CA VAL A 14 -3.58 0.03 5.34
C VAL A 14 -5.00 -0.51 5.38
N ILE A 15 -5.71 -0.40 4.25
CA ILE A 15 -7.08 -0.89 4.09
C ILE A 15 -7.21 -1.76 2.84
N VAL A 16 -8.07 -2.79 2.92
CA VAL A 16 -8.47 -3.58 1.76
C VAL A 16 -9.55 -2.85 1.00
N LYS A 17 -9.23 -2.46 -0.24
CA LYS A 17 -10.14 -1.72 -1.12
C LYS A 17 -11.04 -2.66 -1.90
N SER A 18 -10.48 -3.74 -2.44
CA SER A 18 -11.18 -4.76 -3.20
C SER A 18 -10.53 -6.12 -2.99
N GLN A 19 -11.27 -7.18 -3.32
CA GLN A 19 -10.78 -8.54 -3.33
C GLN A 19 -11.21 -9.20 -4.64
N LYS A 20 -10.40 -10.11 -5.16
CA LYS A 20 -10.74 -10.96 -6.30
C LYS A 20 -10.27 -12.37 -6.00
N GLN A 21 -11.15 -13.35 -6.17
CA GLN A 21 -10.82 -14.75 -6.01
C GLN A 21 -10.76 -15.40 -7.39
N LEU A 22 -9.70 -16.14 -7.67
CA LEU A 22 -9.51 -16.94 -8.88
C LEU A 22 -9.02 -18.31 -8.45
N GLU A 23 -9.81 -19.36 -8.67
CA GLU A 23 -9.45 -20.73 -8.27
C GLU A 23 -8.96 -20.78 -6.80
N ASN A 24 -7.69 -21.12 -6.59
CA ASN A 24 -7.01 -21.18 -5.29
C ASN A 24 -6.21 -19.93 -4.93
N THR A 25 -6.41 -18.81 -5.64
CA THR A 25 -5.70 -17.55 -5.42
C THR A 25 -6.66 -16.44 -4.99
N LEU A 26 -6.36 -15.81 -3.85
CA LEU A 26 -7.03 -14.62 -3.36
C LEU A 26 -6.16 -13.38 -3.60
N ILE A 27 -6.61 -12.49 -4.46
CA ILE A 27 -5.96 -11.20 -4.73
C ILE A 27 -6.65 -10.13 -3.90
N LEU A 28 -5.90 -9.46 -3.01
CA LEU A 28 -6.37 -8.34 -2.21
C LEU A 28 -5.77 -7.04 -2.75
N GLU A 29 -6.62 -6.13 -3.21
CA GLU A 29 -6.17 -4.77 -3.53
C GLU A 29 -6.14 -3.94 -2.26
N ILE A 30 -4.96 -3.44 -1.90
CA ILE A 30 -4.73 -2.69 -0.68
C ILE A 30 -4.20 -1.29 -0.98
N GLU A 31 -4.59 -0.34 -0.14
CA GLU A 31 -4.11 1.04 -0.21
C GLU A 31 -3.81 1.58 1.18
N ASN A 32 -2.84 2.49 1.26
CA ASN A 32 -2.59 3.25 2.47
C ASN A 32 -3.70 4.30 2.64
N ASN A 33 -4.30 4.36 3.83
CA ASN A 33 -5.39 5.26 4.17
C ASN A 33 -4.95 6.74 4.15
N SER A 34 -3.67 7.01 4.43
CA SER A 34 -3.14 8.37 4.39
C SER A 34 -3.08 8.90 2.96
N LYS A 35 -3.37 10.18 2.76
CA LYS A 35 -3.17 10.89 1.48
C LYS A 35 -1.84 11.64 1.42
N THR A 36 -1.05 11.55 2.48
CA THR A 36 0.23 12.24 2.65
C THR A 36 1.29 11.28 3.17
N ALA A 37 2.55 11.67 3.06
CA ALA A 37 3.66 10.97 3.69
C ALA A 37 4.57 11.96 4.40
N LEU A 38 5.14 11.56 5.54
CA LEU A 38 6.20 12.33 6.18
C LEU A 38 7.48 12.24 5.35
N CYS A 39 8.12 13.37 5.10
CA CYS A 39 9.40 13.39 4.44
C CYS A 39 10.46 12.77 5.36
N PRO A 40 11.22 11.74 4.95
CA PRO A 40 12.24 11.14 5.80
C PRO A 40 13.40 12.09 6.12
N LYS A 41 13.57 13.20 5.38
CA LYS A 41 14.63 14.19 5.62
C LYS A 41 14.21 15.32 6.59
N CYS A 42 13.08 15.98 6.32
CA CYS A 42 12.65 17.16 7.09
C CYS A 42 11.43 16.92 7.99
N GLN A 43 10.86 15.71 7.98
CA GLN A 43 9.65 15.31 8.72
C GLN A 43 8.39 16.15 8.45
N LYS A 44 8.43 17.06 7.46
CA LYS A 44 7.24 17.77 6.99
C LYS A 44 6.36 16.86 6.15
N ASN A 45 5.05 17.07 6.23
CA ASN A 45 4.09 16.39 5.37
C ASN A 45 4.35 16.73 3.90
N SER A 46 4.44 15.69 3.09
CA SER A 46 4.52 15.78 1.63
C SER A 46 3.16 15.43 1.05
N TYR A 47 2.58 16.38 0.31
CA TYR A 47 1.25 16.26 -0.29
C TYR A 47 1.34 15.96 -1.79
N ARG A 48 2.46 16.33 -2.43
CA ARG A 48 2.66 16.19 -3.87
C ARG A 48 2.94 14.75 -4.26
N LEU A 49 1.95 14.09 -4.85
CA LEU A 49 2.12 12.78 -5.46
C LEU A 49 3.07 12.88 -6.66
N HIS A 50 4.16 12.11 -6.64
CA HIS A 50 5.15 12.08 -7.71
C HIS A 50 4.98 10.84 -8.60
N GLN A 51 4.77 9.68 -7.99
CA GLN A 51 4.54 8.43 -8.71
C GLN A 51 3.43 7.64 -8.03
N ASN A 52 2.65 6.94 -8.84
CA ASN A 52 1.53 6.12 -8.40
C ASN A 52 1.45 4.92 -9.32
N HIS A 53 1.83 3.76 -8.82
CA HIS A 53 1.80 2.52 -9.58
C HIS A 53 1.55 1.35 -8.66
N TYR A 54 0.98 0.29 -9.23
CA TYR A 54 0.64 -0.91 -8.49
C TYR A 54 1.77 -1.93 -8.56
N PHE A 55 1.98 -2.63 -7.45
CA PHE A 55 2.82 -3.82 -7.39
C PHE A 55 2.01 -5.00 -6.92
N LEU A 56 2.39 -6.19 -7.35
CA LEU A 56 1.84 -7.44 -6.87
C LEU A 56 2.89 -8.10 -5.98
N ILE A 57 2.51 -8.37 -4.73
CA ILE A 57 3.36 -9.01 -3.73
C ILE A 57 2.73 -10.37 -3.41
N LYS A 58 3.54 -11.43 -3.43
CA LYS A 58 3.13 -12.73 -2.90
C LYS A 58 3.22 -12.69 -1.38
N ASP A 59 2.10 -12.93 -0.71
CA ASP A 59 2.03 -13.02 0.74
C ASP A 59 2.06 -14.48 1.19
N ILE A 60 2.09 -14.69 2.50
CA ILE A 60 1.96 -16.02 3.09
C ILE A 60 0.57 -16.59 2.72
N PRO A 61 0.51 -17.83 2.19
CA PRO A 61 -0.76 -18.49 1.90
C PRO A 61 -1.67 -18.58 3.13
N TRP A 62 -2.97 -18.44 2.91
CA TRP A 62 -3.97 -18.63 3.97
C TRP A 62 -4.51 -20.05 3.88
N GLY A 63 -3.77 -20.98 4.49
CA GLY A 63 -3.99 -22.41 4.28
C GLY A 63 -3.59 -22.80 2.86
N GLU A 64 -4.53 -23.39 2.11
CA GLU A 64 -4.31 -23.82 0.71
C GLU A 64 -4.56 -22.71 -0.33
N ILE A 65 -4.88 -21.50 0.14
CA ILE A 65 -5.17 -20.36 -0.73
C ILE A 65 -3.92 -19.49 -0.87
N GLU A 66 -3.41 -19.35 -2.09
CA GLU A 66 -2.34 -18.39 -2.40
C GLU A 66 -2.89 -16.96 -2.23
N VAL A 67 -2.20 -16.11 -1.47
CA VAL A 67 -2.64 -14.73 -1.26
C VAL A 67 -1.68 -13.79 -1.98
N LEU A 68 -2.26 -12.95 -2.85
CA LEU A 68 -1.53 -11.92 -3.58
C LEU A 68 -2.03 -10.54 -3.15
N LEU A 69 -1.12 -9.67 -2.73
CA LEU A 69 -1.43 -8.30 -2.38
C LEU A 69 -1.13 -7.39 -3.57
N ARG A 70 -2.18 -6.80 -4.15
CA ARG A 70 -2.04 -5.75 -5.16
C ARG A 70 -1.98 -4.41 -4.45
N VAL A 71 -0.76 -3.92 -4.23
CA VAL A 71 -0.47 -2.73 -3.42
C VAL A 71 -0.39 -1.50 -4.30
N ASN A 72 -1.15 -0.45 -3.97
CA ASN A 72 -0.91 0.86 -4.54
C ASN A 72 0.30 1.54 -3.88
N ARG A 73 1.44 1.60 -4.59
CA ARG A 73 2.64 2.30 -4.14
C ARG A 73 2.61 3.75 -4.64
N ARG A 74 2.33 4.66 -3.71
CA ARG A 74 2.41 6.11 -3.91
C ARG A 74 3.74 6.64 -3.37
N GLN A 75 4.47 7.36 -4.21
CA GLN A 75 5.66 8.10 -3.80
C GLN A 75 5.35 9.59 -3.82
N PHE A 76 5.68 10.28 -2.72
CA PHE A 76 5.44 11.71 -2.58
C PHE A 76 6.76 12.45 -2.72
N LYS A 77 6.74 13.58 -3.43
CA LYS A 77 7.86 14.52 -3.47
C LYS A 77 7.67 15.54 -2.35
N CYS A 78 8.71 15.75 -1.55
CA CYS A 78 8.71 16.83 -0.57
C CYS A 78 8.95 18.17 -1.28
N ASP A 79 8.15 19.18 -0.96
CA ASP A 79 8.31 20.53 -1.51
C ASP A 79 9.35 21.37 -0.75
N ASN A 80 9.74 20.95 0.46
CA ASN A 80 10.72 21.65 1.30
C ASN A 80 12.17 21.14 1.11
N CYS A 81 12.34 19.92 0.59
CA CYS A 81 13.67 19.35 0.35
C CYS A 81 13.99 19.40 -1.14
N SER A 82 15.14 19.98 -1.47
CA SER A 82 15.75 19.80 -2.79
C SER A 82 16.14 18.34 -3.02
N LYS A 83 16.24 17.92 -4.30
CA LYS A 83 16.90 16.65 -4.65
C LYS A 83 18.29 16.65 -3.98
N PRO A 84 18.75 15.52 -3.42
CA PRO A 84 20.14 15.45 -2.99
C PRO A 84 21.03 15.87 -4.15
N GLU A 85 21.98 16.78 -3.89
CA GLU A 85 23.14 16.97 -4.76
C GLU A 85 23.85 15.61 -4.83
N ALA A 86 24.10 15.15 -6.05
CA ALA A 86 24.64 13.83 -6.35
C ALA A 86 26.15 13.79 -6.09
#